data_AF-A0AAX3M658-F1
#
_entry.id   AF-A0AAX3M658-F1
#
_cell.length_a   1.000
_cell.length_b   1.000
_cell.length_c   1.000
_cell.angle_alpha   90.00
_cell.angle_beta   90.00
_cell.angle_gamma   90.00
#
_symmetry.space_group_name_H-M   'P 1'
#
loop_
_entity.id
_entity.type
_entity.pdbx_description
1 polymer ?
#
loop_
_entity_poly.entity_id
_entity_poly.type
_entity_poly.pdbx_seq_one_letter_code
_entity_poly.pdbx_strand_id
1 'polypeptide(L)'
;MNEFLREQNDHRDGRLRAIEVNQAEIIAFQKAMLYLKFSCEETDSLLYAGSDSLNSLLYKMMKVSDMAEIEASFYNKTSLVNEAFVQQKVKRLEQEQPYVQPPSQEQANEIMKSYMYPFLSSNQT
;
A
#
# COMPACT_ATOMS: atom_id res chain seq x y z
N MET A 1 7.74 -9.66 -16.80
CA MET A 1 6.38 -9.17 -16.44
C MET A 1 6.56 -8.17 -15.31
N ASN A 2 5.98 -6.96 -15.39
CA ASN A 2 6.14 -5.93 -14.35
C ASN A 2 5.46 -6.41 -13.05
N GLU A 3 6.19 -6.47 -11.93
CA GLU A 3 5.63 -6.90 -10.63
C GLU A 3 4.49 -5.97 -10.18
N PHE A 4 4.53 -4.70 -10.57
CA PHE A 4 3.46 -3.73 -10.37
C PHE A 4 2.12 -4.14 -10.99
N LEU A 5 2.14 -4.91 -12.09
CA LEU A 5 0.97 -5.37 -12.82
C LEU A 5 0.62 -6.83 -12.53
N ARG A 6 1.32 -7.49 -11.62
CA ARG A 6 0.97 -8.84 -11.22
C ARG A 6 -0.42 -8.79 -10.57
N GLU A 7 -1.35 -9.61 -11.05
CA GLU A 7 -2.63 -9.78 -10.39
C GLU A 7 -2.35 -10.12 -8.93
N GLN A 8 -2.78 -9.23 -8.03
CA GLN A 8 -3.00 -9.61 -6.65
C GLN A 8 -4.05 -10.71 -6.73
N ASN A 9 -3.68 -11.95 -6.41
CA ASN A 9 -4.61 -13.08 -6.37
C ASN A 9 -5.75 -12.72 -5.41
N ASP A 10 -6.84 -12.19 -5.96
CA ASP A 10 -7.99 -11.70 -5.22
C ASP A 10 -8.84 -12.91 -4.81
N HIS A 11 -8.33 -13.70 -3.86
CA HIS A 11 -9.03 -14.85 -3.27
C HIS A 11 -10.20 -14.42 -2.36
N ARG A 12 -10.65 -13.16 -2.41
CA ARG A 12 -11.64 -12.63 -1.47
C ARG A 12 -13.05 -12.88 -1.98
N ASP A 13 -13.77 -13.72 -1.24
CA ASP A 13 -15.20 -13.95 -1.39
C ASP A 13 -15.98 -12.64 -1.24
N GLY A 14 -16.51 -12.12 -2.35
CA GLY A 14 -17.30 -10.89 -2.35
C GLY A 14 -18.01 -10.66 -3.67
N ARG A 15 -19.25 -10.18 -3.59
CA ARG A 15 -20.02 -9.82 -4.79
C ARG A 15 -19.40 -8.58 -5.45
N LEU A 16 -18.97 -8.72 -6.70
CA LEU A 16 -18.47 -7.61 -7.51
C LEU A 16 -19.54 -6.52 -7.69
N ARG A 17 -19.11 -5.27 -7.62
CA ARG A 17 -19.91 -4.06 -7.84
C ARG A 17 -19.21 -3.18 -8.86
N ALA A 18 -19.99 -2.44 -9.64
CA ALA A 18 -19.50 -1.41 -10.55
C ALA A 18 -19.75 -0.03 -9.93
N ILE A 19 -18.80 0.87 -10.10
CA ILE A 19 -18.92 2.30 -9.81
C ILE A 19 -18.40 3.06 -11.03
N GLU A 20 -19.00 4.19 -11.35
CA GLU A 20 -18.48 5.11 -12.35
C GLU A 20 -17.59 6.13 -11.65
N VAL A 21 -16.39 6.33 -12.18
CA VAL A 21 -15.43 7.33 -11.69
C VAL A 21 -14.77 8.00 -12.88
N ASN A 22 -14.45 9.28 -12.73
CA ASN A 22 -13.67 10.03 -13.72
C ASN A 22 -12.18 10.07 -13.33
N GLN A 23 -11.33 10.52 -14.26
CA GLN A 23 -9.88 10.58 -14.05
C GLN A 23 -9.47 11.48 -12.86
N ALA A 24 -10.21 12.56 -12.59
CA ALA A 24 -9.90 13.43 -11.46
C ALA A 24 -10.18 12.73 -10.12
N GLU A 25 -11.25 11.93 -10.03
CA GLU A 25 -11.59 11.12 -8.85
C GLU A 25 -10.57 10.00 -8.64
N ILE A 26 -10.12 9.34 -9.72
CA ILE A 26 -9.05 8.34 -9.67
C ILE A 26 -7.78 8.95 -9.08
N ILE A 27 -7.32 10.09 -9.63
CA ILE A 27 -6.12 10.78 -9.14
C ILE A 27 -6.29 11.25 -7.69
N ALA A 28 -7.46 11.78 -7.34
CA ALA A 28 -7.73 12.22 -5.97
C ALA A 28 -7.63 11.06 -4.97
N PHE A 29 -8.23 9.91 -5.31
CA PHE A 29 -8.16 8.71 -4.48
C PHE A 29 -6.72 8.21 -4.34
N GLN A 30 -5.97 8.10 -5.44
CA GLN A 30 -4.56 7.70 -5.39
C GLN A 30 -3.74 8.61 -4.47
N LYS A 31 -3.88 9.95 -4.61
CA LYS A 31 -3.17 10.91 -3.76
C LYS A 31 -3.54 10.76 -2.30
N ALA A 32 -4.83 10.57 -1.99
CA ALA A 32 -5.28 10.33 -0.62
C ALA A 32 -4.66 9.05 -0.04
N MET A 33 -4.63 7.97 -0.81
CA MET A 33 -4.01 6.71 -0.39
C MET A 33 -2.50 6.86 -0.16
N LEU A 34 -1.79 7.54 -1.05
CA LEU A 34 -0.36 7.79 -0.91
C LEU A 34 -0.05 8.68 0.30
N TYR A 35 -0.88 9.69 0.56
CA TYR A 35 -0.78 10.50 1.77
C TYR A 35 -0.96 9.65 3.03
N LEU A 36 -2.01 8.84 3.11
CA LEU A 36 -2.26 7.97 4.26
C LEU A 36 -1.09 7.01 4.54
N LYS A 37 -0.47 6.50 3.48
CA LYS A 37 0.67 5.58 3.58
C LYS A 37 1.99 6.26 3.95
N PHE A 38 2.32 7.38 3.30
CA PHE A 38 3.69 7.90 3.28
C PHE A 38 3.85 9.32 3.83
N SER A 39 2.79 9.93 4.37
CA SER A 39 2.85 11.29 4.91
C SER A 39 1.96 11.53 6.12
N CYS A 40 0.90 10.74 6.30
CA CYS A 40 0.05 10.82 7.48
C CYS A 40 0.83 10.28 8.70
N GLU A 41 0.97 11.11 9.73
CA GLU A 41 1.75 10.77 10.93
C GLU A 41 1.05 9.77 11.85
N GLU A 42 -0.29 9.81 11.90
CA GLU A 42 -1.12 8.97 12.77
C GLU A 42 -0.85 7.49 12.52
N THR A 43 -0.39 6.76 13.54
CA THR A 43 0.02 5.35 13.49
C THR A 43 -1.09 4.44 13.00
N ASP A 44 -2.33 4.66 13.46
CA ASP A 44 -3.53 3.90 13.08
C ASP A 44 -3.80 3.89 11.58
N SER A 45 -3.34 4.89 10.83
CA SER A 45 -3.52 4.88 9.37
C SER A 45 -2.78 3.72 8.68
N LEU A 46 -1.78 3.10 9.31
CA LEU A 46 -1.16 1.86 8.82
C LEU A 46 -2.14 0.67 8.80
N LEU A 47 -3.04 0.58 9.80
CA LEU A 47 -4.03 -0.50 9.89
C LEU A 47 -4.96 -0.50 8.68
N TYR A 48 -5.36 0.70 8.24
CA TYR A 48 -6.26 0.85 7.10
C TYR A 48 -5.47 0.80 5.79
N ALA A 49 -4.51 1.71 5.62
CA ALA A 49 -3.85 1.91 4.34
C ALA A 49 -2.94 0.73 3.95
N GLY A 50 -2.53 -0.09 4.92
CA GLY A 50 -1.82 -1.33 4.70
C GLY A 50 -2.68 -2.55 4.38
N SER A 51 -4.01 -2.44 4.45
CA SER A 51 -4.89 -3.59 4.21
C SER A 51 -4.89 -4.03 2.76
N ASP A 52 -5.01 -5.35 2.54
CA ASP A 52 -5.11 -5.93 1.20
C ASP A 52 -6.27 -5.34 0.39
N SER A 53 -7.38 -5.02 1.05
CA SER A 53 -8.57 -4.41 0.45
C SER A 53 -8.26 -3.05 -0.16
N LEU A 54 -7.60 -2.18 0.60
CA LEU A 54 -7.23 -0.86 0.12
C LEU A 54 -6.07 -0.92 -0.88
N ASN A 55 -5.10 -1.80 -0.69
CA ASN A 55 -4.02 -2.03 -1.67
C ASN A 55 -4.56 -2.53 -3.01
N SER A 56 -5.53 -3.45 -2.98
CA SER A 56 -6.17 -3.95 -4.20
C SER A 56 -7.04 -2.90 -4.88
N LEU A 57 -7.75 -2.06 -4.12
CA LEU A 57 -8.49 -0.94 -4.70
C LEU A 57 -7.54 0.08 -5.32
N LEU A 58 -6.45 0.42 -4.62
CA LEU A 58 -5.40 1.31 -5.14
C LEU A 58 -4.80 0.75 -6.43
N TYR A 59 -4.46 -0.53 -6.48
CA TYR A 59 -4.01 -1.21 -7.70
C TYR A 59 -4.99 -1.03 -8.86
N LYS A 60 -6.29 -1.31 -8.61
CA LYS A 60 -7.34 -1.18 -9.63
C LYS A 60 -7.43 0.26 -10.14
N MET A 61 -7.36 1.25 -9.24
CA MET A 61 -7.39 2.68 -9.59
C MET A 61 -6.15 3.12 -10.37
N MET A 62 -4.96 2.63 -10.02
CA MET A 62 -3.72 2.90 -10.76
C MET A 62 -3.74 2.27 -12.16
N LYS A 63 -4.30 1.06 -12.28
CA LYS A 63 -4.40 0.35 -13.56
C LYS A 63 -5.33 1.03 -14.56
N VAL A 64 -6.40 1.68 -14.10
CA VAL A 64 -7.38 2.37 -14.97
C VAL A 64 -7.07 3.85 -15.17
N SER A 65 -6.03 4.39 -14.52
CA SER A 65 -5.57 5.76 -14.69
C SER A 65 -5.02 5.97 -16.10
N ASP A 66 -5.26 7.15 -16.69
CA ASP A 66 -4.59 7.59 -17.93
C ASP A 66 -3.05 7.62 -17.81
N MET A 67 -2.53 7.62 -16.58
CA MET A 67 -1.10 7.65 -16.27
C MET A 67 -0.55 6.28 -15.85
N ALA A 68 -1.30 5.20 -16.02
CA ALA A 68 -0.97 3.86 -15.50
C ALA A 68 0.45 3.40 -15.85
N GLU A 69 0.92 3.61 -17.08
CA GLU A 69 2.27 3.21 -17.49
C GLU A 69 3.37 4.00 -16.77
N ILE A 70 3.19 5.32 -16.66
CA ILE A 70 4.12 6.22 -15.98
C ILE A 70 4.16 5.92 -14.49
N GLU A 71 2.99 5.74 -13.87
CA GLU A 71 2.83 5.32 -12.48
C GLU A 71 3.55 3.98 -12.24
N ALA A 72 3.30 2.98 -13.09
CA ALA A 72 3.93 1.68 -12.97
C ALA A 72 5.47 1.77 -13.01
N SER A 73 6.03 2.56 -13.92
CA SER A 73 7.48 2.80 -13.97
C SER A 73 7.98 3.57 -12.74
N PHE A 74 7.21 4.52 -12.22
CA PHE A 74 7.60 5.31 -11.06
C PHE A 74 7.61 4.49 -9.77
N TYR A 75 6.62 3.62 -9.56
CA TYR A 75 6.47 2.84 -8.32
C TYR A 75 7.22 1.50 -8.34
N ASN A 76 7.63 1.01 -9.51
CA ASN A 76 8.46 -0.20 -9.65
C ASN A 76 9.93 0.05 -9.25
N LYS A 77 10.14 0.64 -8.08
CA LYS A 77 11.43 0.89 -7.45
C LYS A 77 11.26 0.97 -5.93
N THR A 78 12.35 0.79 -5.20
CA THR A 78 12.37 1.03 -3.76
C THR A 78 12.39 2.54 -3.45
N SER A 79 11.88 2.91 -2.28
CA SER A 79 11.92 4.29 -1.78
C SER A 79 12.43 4.31 -0.35
N LEU A 80 13.72 4.59 -0.16
CA LEU A 80 14.37 4.60 1.16
C LEU A 80 13.72 5.61 2.12
N VAL A 81 13.22 6.73 1.60
CA VAL A 81 12.53 7.76 2.39
C VAL A 81 11.21 7.22 2.92
N ASN A 82 10.39 6.64 2.04
CA ASN A 82 9.09 6.08 2.45
C ASN A 82 9.28 4.88 3.37
N GLU A 83 10.32 4.08 3.13
CA GLU A 83 10.64 2.92 3.94
C GLU A 83 11.03 3.34 5.37
N ALA A 84 11.92 4.32 5.50
CA ALA A 84 12.28 4.88 6.80
C ALA A 84 11.07 5.46 7.53
N PHE A 85 10.20 6.19 6.81
CA PHE A 85 8.96 6.75 7.37
C PHE A 85 8.03 5.65 7.90
N VAL A 86 7.74 4.63 7.08
CA VAL A 86 6.87 3.51 7.48
C VAL A 86 7.50 2.73 8.64
N GLN A 87 8.79 2.42 8.60
CA GLN A 87 9.49 1.72 9.69
C GLN A 87 9.41 2.49 11.01
N GLN A 88 9.62 3.80 10.98
CA GLN A 88 9.49 4.64 12.18
C GLN A 88 8.06 4.61 12.72
N LYS A 89 7.07 4.67 11.83
CA LYS A 89 5.66 4.64 12.20
C LYS A 89 5.22 3.29 12.76
N VAL A 90 5.71 2.18 12.22
CA VAL A 90 5.50 0.82 12.78
C VAL A 90 6.05 0.74 14.20
N LYS A 91 7.28 1.23 14.42
CA LYS A 91 7.88 1.26 15.77
C LYS A 91 7.05 2.07 16.77
N ARG A 92 6.49 3.21 16.35
CA ARG A 92 5.57 4.00 17.19
C ARG A 92 4.29 3.21 17.51
N LEU A 93 3.68 2.57 16.52
CA LEU A 93 2.48 1.75 16.72
C LEU A 93 2.73 0.60 17.72
N GLU A 94 3.87 -0.08 17.63
CA GLU A 94 4.27 -1.13 18.57
C GLU A 94 4.42 -0.60 20.02
N GLN A 95 4.94 0.62 20.17
CA GLN A 95 5.06 1.28 21.48
C GLN A 95 3.71 1.68 22.07
N GLU A 96 2.76 2.08 21.21
CA GLU A 96 1.38 2.42 21.59
C GLU A 96 0.56 1.18 21.97
N GLN A 97 0.94 0.00 21.47
CA GLN A 97 0.26 -1.28 21.70
C GLN A 97 1.18 -2.34 22.36
N PRO A 98 1.71 -2.08 23.58
CA PRO A 98 2.78 -2.89 24.18
C PRO A 98 2.35 -4.31 24.57
N TYR A 99 1.06 -4.63 24.52
CA TYR A 99 0.50 -5.94 24.85
C TYR A 99 0.26 -6.82 23.62
N VAL A 100 0.43 -6.27 22.41
CA VAL A 100 0.31 -7.03 21.16
C VAL A 100 1.61 -7.80 20.97
N GLN A 101 1.50 -9.11 20.70
CA GLN A 101 2.66 -9.94 20.42
C GLN A 101 3.34 -9.45 19.14
N PRO A 102 4.68 -9.28 19.14
CA PRO A 102 5.39 -8.88 17.94
C PRO A 102 5.19 -9.93 16.84
N PRO A 103 5.04 -9.52 15.58
CA PRO A 103 4.92 -10.44 14.46
C PRO A 103 6.21 -11.29 14.33
N SER A 104 6.08 -12.49 13.77
CA SER A 104 7.24 -13.25 13.30
C SER A 104 7.99 -12.46 12.22
N GLN A 105 9.25 -12.80 11.94
CA GLN A 105 10.01 -12.11 10.89
C GLN A 105 9.33 -12.19 9.51
N GLU A 106 8.71 -13.34 9.20
CA GLU A 106 7.95 -13.53 7.97
C GLU A 106 6.71 -12.62 7.93
N GLN A 107 5.96 -12.56 9.03
CA GLN A 107 4.80 -11.66 9.16
C GLN A 107 5.21 -10.19 9.07
N ALA A 108 6.30 -9.79 9.71
CA ALA A 108 6.83 -8.43 9.64
C ALA A 108 7.20 -8.06 8.19
N ASN A 109 7.79 -8.98 7.44
CA ASN A 109 8.10 -8.77 6.03
C ASN A 109 6.83 -8.60 5.17
N GLU A 110 5.79 -9.40 5.39
CA GLU A 110 4.52 -9.26 4.65
C GLU A 110 3.76 -7.98 5.02
N ILE A 111 3.76 -7.60 6.30
CA ILE A 111 3.21 -6.33 6.77
C ILE A 111 3.95 -5.17 6.09
N MET A 112 5.29 -5.21 6.06
CA MET A 112 6.09 -4.16 5.44
C MET A 112 5.83 -4.05 3.94
N LYS A 113 5.71 -5.18 3.23
CA LYS A 113 5.32 -5.19 1.80
C LYS A 113 3.97 -4.51 1.60
N SER A 114 2.99 -4.84 2.45
CA SER A 114 1.64 -4.30 2.37
C SER A 114 1.60 -2.80 2.68
N TYR A 115 2.43 -2.34 3.63
CA TYR A 115 2.53 -0.93 4.00
C TYR A 115 3.27 -0.11 2.92
N MET A 116 4.28 -0.71 2.28
CA MET A 116 5.08 -0.06 1.24
C MET A 116 4.41 -0.02 -0.13
N TYR A 117 3.41 -0.86 -0.40
CA TYR A 117 2.66 -0.82 -1.65
C TYR A 117 2.14 0.62 -1.92
N PRO A 118 2.33 1.20 -3.11
CA PRO A 118 2.74 0.55 -4.37
C PRO A 118 4.26 0.49 -4.64
N PHE A 119 5.10 1.01 -3.75
CA PHE A 119 6.55 0.88 -3.87
C PHE A 119 7.03 -0.53 -3.52
N LEU A 120 8.19 -0.91 -4.05
CA LEU A 120 8.90 -2.13 -3.63
C LEU A 120 9.49 -1.90 -2.23
N SER A 121 9.42 -2.92 -1.36
CA SER A 121 10.15 -2.91 -0.09
C SER A 121 11.55 -3.47 -0.28
N SER A 122 12.58 -2.93 0.39
CA SER A 122 13.96 -3.43 0.28
C SER A 122 14.14 -4.92 0.62
N ASN A 123 13.24 -5.53 1.40
CA ASN A 123 13.23 -6.95 1.76
C ASN A 123 12.84 -7.91 0.61
N GLN A 124 12.99 -7.50 -0.65
CA GLN A 124 12.64 -8.27 -1.86
C GLN A 124 13.84 -8.69 -2.74
N THR A 125 15.08 -8.43 -2.30
CA THR A 125 16.29 -9.01 -2.91
C THR A 125 16.79 -10.26 -2.21
#